data_AF-A0A6B1HTU4-F1
#
_entry.id   AF-A0A6B1HTU4-F1
#
_cell.length_a   1.000
_cell.length_b   1.000
_cell.length_c   1.000
_cell.angle_alpha   90.00
_cell.angle_beta   90.00
_cell.angle_gamma   90.00
#
_symmetry.space_group_name_H-M   'P 1'
#
loop_
_entity.id
_entity.type
_entity.pdbx_description
1 polymer ?
#
loop_
_entity_poly.entity_id
_entity_poly.type
_entity_poly.pdbx_seq_one_letter_code
_entity_poly.pdbx_strand_id
1 'polypeptide(L)'
;MPVSLFIFARKTPLYAIVCCLCLSLGSASADDSIRAQIEVLRAAKDSLLKSEDSPLLPEQRARFEQLAYYPIDLRYRLRGELHIYGRQRIVEIPNTD
;
A
#
# COMPACT_ATOMS: atom_id res chain seq x y z
N MET A 1 -67.57 -21.47 0.86
CA MET A 1 -67.83 -20.74 -0.40
C MET A 1 -66.49 -20.20 -0.89
N PRO A 2 -66.05 -20.59 -2.10
CA PRO A 2 -64.67 -20.42 -2.57
C PRO A 2 -64.49 -19.11 -3.35
N VAL A 3 -63.30 -18.50 -3.27
CA VAL A 3 -62.77 -17.68 -4.36
C VAL A 3 -61.30 -18.05 -4.55
N SER A 4 -61.02 -18.43 -5.78
CA SER A 4 -59.79 -18.99 -6.31
C SER A 4 -58.87 -17.93 -6.92
N LEU A 5 -57.57 -18.27 -7.00
CA LEU A 5 -56.54 -17.83 -7.97
C LEU A 5 -56.22 -16.31 -8.03
N PHE A 6 -54.95 -15.87 -8.02
CA PHE A 6 -54.00 -16.09 -9.10
C PHE A 6 -52.53 -16.19 -8.64
N ILE A 7 -51.82 -17.08 -9.32
CA ILE A 7 -50.39 -17.32 -9.36
C ILE A 7 -49.65 -16.07 -9.90
N PHE A 8 -48.51 -15.67 -9.33
CA PHE A 8 -47.32 -15.39 -10.14
C PHE A 8 -46.02 -15.54 -9.34
N ALA A 9 -45.11 -16.27 -9.96
CA ALA A 9 -43.88 -16.76 -9.40
C ALA A 9 -42.70 -15.81 -9.65
N ARG A 10 -41.56 -16.19 -9.05
CA ARG A 10 -40.15 -15.92 -9.45
C ARG A 10 -39.44 -14.71 -8.83
N LYS A 11 -38.66 -15.04 -7.80
CA LYS A 11 -37.20 -14.85 -7.69
C LYS A 11 -36.61 -13.69 -8.52
N THR A 12 -36.16 -12.63 -7.84
CA THR A 12 -35.25 -11.62 -8.42
C THR A 12 -33.91 -11.61 -7.65
N PRO A 13 -32.97 -12.52 -7.97
CA PRO A 13 -31.60 -12.50 -7.41
C PRO A 13 -30.71 -11.39 -8.00
N LEU A 14 -31.23 -10.57 -8.92
CA LEU A 14 -30.47 -9.54 -9.65
C LEU A 14 -29.94 -8.42 -8.74
N TYR A 15 -30.71 -8.01 -7.72
CA TYR A 15 -30.28 -6.95 -6.80
C TYR A 15 -29.10 -7.36 -5.92
N ALA A 16 -29.07 -8.63 -5.49
CA ALA A 16 -27.97 -9.17 -4.70
C ALA A 16 -26.67 -9.25 -5.53
N ILE A 17 -26.77 -9.60 -6.82
CA ILE A 17 -25.63 -9.70 -7.74
C ILE A 17 -25.04 -8.32 -8.04
N VAL A 18 -25.87 -7.31 -8.29
CA VAL A 18 -25.42 -5.93 -8.54
C VAL A 18 -24.75 -5.33 -7.29
N CYS A 19 -25.31 -5.57 -6.11
CA CYS A 19 -24.70 -5.08 -4.86
C CYS A 19 -23.34 -5.75 -4.57
N CYS A 20 -23.21 -7.06 -4.82
CA CYS A 20 -21.93 -7.77 -4.70
C CYS A 20 -20.86 -7.29 -5.71
N LEU A 21 -21.25 -6.94 -6.94
CA LEU A 21 -20.33 -6.42 -7.97
C LEU A 21 -19.78 -5.04 -7.61
N CYS A 22 -20.58 -4.19 -6.96
CA CYS A 22 -20.13 -2.86 -6.51
C CYS A 22 -19.17 -2.93 -5.31
N LEU A 23 -19.31 -3.93 -4.43
CA LEU A 23 -18.47 -4.08 -3.24
C LEU A 23 -17.07 -4.63 -3.56
N SER A 24 -16.90 -5.39 -4.63
CA SER A 24 -15.59 -5.96 -5.02
C SER A 24 -14.64 -4.97 -5.71
N LEU A 25 -15.12 -3.83 -6.21
CA LEU A 25 -14.31 -2.91 -7.02
C LEU A 25 -13.57 -1.83 -6.21
N GLY A 26 -13.91 -1.64 -4.92
CA GLY A 26 -13.42 -0.54 -4.11
C GLY A 26 -12.05 -0.74 -3.44
N SER A 27 -11.55 -1.98 -3.33
CA SER A 27 -10.31 -2.25 -2.57
C SER A 27 -9.02 -2.15 -3.39
N ALA A 28 -9.10 -2.22 -4.72
CA ALA A 28 -7.91 -2.17 -5.59
C ALA A 28 -7.23 -0.78 -5.58
N SER A 29 -8.01 0.31 -5.49
CA SER A 29 -7.51 1.67 -5.67
C SER A 29 -6.49 2.14 -4.61
N ALA A 30 -6.63 1.69 -3.36
CA ALA A 30 -5.74 2.11 -2.27
C ALA A 30 -4.36 1.42 -2.35
N ASP A 31 -4.36 0.11 -2.63
CA ASP A 31 -3.14 -0.68 -2.75
C ASP A 31 -2.33 -0.27 -3.98
N ASP A 32 -2.99 0.03 -5.10
CA ASP A 32 -2.35 0.54 -6.30
C ASP A 32 -1.70 1.92 -6.07
N SER A 33 -2.36 2.80 -5.31
CA SER A 33 -1.80 4.09 -4.91
C SER A 33 -0.55 3.92 -4.05
N ILE A 34 -0.55 2.99 -3.09
CA ILE A 34 0.62 2.69 -2.25
C ILE A 34 1.77 2.15 -3.10
N ARG A 35 1.50 1.23 -4.02
CA ARG A 35 2.52 0.69 -4.94
C ARG A 35 3.16 1.80 -5.76
N ALA A 36 2.35 2.69 -6.35
CA ALA A 36 2.86 3.82 -7.11
C ALA A 36 3.74 4.76 -6.26
N GLN A 37 3.33 5.06 -5.02
CA GLN A 37 4.12 5.87 -4.10
C GLN A 37 5.47 5.22 -3.76
N ILE A 38 5.50 3.89 -3.52
CA ILE A 38 6.74 3.17 -3.25
C ILE A 38 7.69 3.29 -4.45
N GLU A 39 7.22 3.12 -5.68
CA GLU A 39 8.09 3.24 -6.87
C GLU A 39 8.63 4.66 -7.04
N VAL A 40 7.83 5.70 -6.78
CA VAL A 40 8.30 7.09 -6.80
C VAL A 40 9.40 7.31 -5.77
N LEU A 41 9.24 6.80 -4.55
CA LEU A 41 10.24 6.94 -3.48
C LEU A 41 11.53 6.17 -3.80
N ARG A 42 11.44 4.99 -4.42
CA ARG A 42 12.60 4.22 -4.90
C ARG A 42 13.38 5.01 -5.94
N ALA A 43 12.71 5.52 -6.96
CA ALA A 43 13.33 6.32 -8.00
C ALA A 43 14.00 7.59 -7.45
N ALA A 44 13.35 8.26 -6.49
CA ALA A 44 13.91 9.43 -5.81
C ALA A 44 15.16 9.06 -4.99
N LYS A 45 15.13 7.95 -4.26
CA LYS A 45 16.26 7.47 -3.48
C LYS A 45 17.44 7.04 -4.36
N ASP A 46 17.18 6.33 -5.44
CA ASP A 46 18.21 5.93 -6.41
C ASP A 46 18.84 7.15 -7.07
N SER A 47 18.04 8.16 -7.41
CA SER A 47 18.55 9.43 -7.96
C SER A 47 19.43 10.17 -6.96
N LEU A 48 19.06 10.18 -5.68
CA LEU A 48 19.87 10.77 -4.61
C LEU A 48 21.21 10.03 -4.44
N LEU A 49 21.25 8.70 -4.61
CA LEU A 49 22.50 7.95 -4.54
C LEU A 49 23.42 8.18 -5.74
N LYS A 50 22.90 8.73 -6.83
CA LYS A 50 23.68 9.19 -7.99
C LYS A 50 24.18 10.63 -7.85
N SER A 51 23.74 11.39 -6.85
CA SER A 51 24.13 12.80 -6.68
C SER A 51 25.48 12.95 -5.98
N GLU A 52 26.01 14.18 -5.96
CA GLU A 52 27.28 14.50 -5.30
C GLU A 52 27.23 14.32 -3.78
N ASP A 53 26.07 14.55 -3.16
CA ASP A 53 25.83 14.37 -1.72
C ASP A 53 25.63 12.88 -1.34
N SER A 54 25.84 11.97 -2.29
CA SER A 54 25.70 10.53 -2.06
C SER A 54 26.78 10.04 -1.08
N PRO A 55 26.41 9.15 -0.13
CA PRO A 55 27.38 8.47 0.74
C PRO A 55 28.23 7.45 -0.02
N LEU A 56 27.93 7.18 -1.30
CA LEU A 56 28.75 6.30 -2.12
C LEU A 56 30.06 7.00 -2.52
N LEU A 57 31.14 6.22 -2.51
CA LEU A 57 32.42 6.66 -3.06
C LEU A 57 32.26 7.02 -4.55
N PRO A 58 33.05 7.96 -5.10
CA PRO A 58 32.94 8.37 -6.50
C PRO A 58 32.98 7.20 -7.49
N GLU A 59 33.84 6.19 -7.25
CA GLU A 59 33.99 5.02 -8.10
C GLU A 59 32.80 4.05 -7.99
N GLN A 60 32.09 4.07 -6.86
CA GLN A 60 30.87 3.29 -6.66
C GLN A 60 29.68 4.00 -7.32
N ARG A 61 29.58 5.31 -7.13
CA ARG A 61 28.55 6.16 -7.75
C ARG A 61 28.58 6.07 -9.27
N ALA A 62 29.78 6.08 -9.87
CA ALA A 62 29.97 5.93 -11.31
C ALA A 62 29.45 4.59 -11.87
N ARG A 63 29.33 3.56 -11.02
CA ARG A 63 28.83 2.22 -11.38
C ARG A 63 27.46 1.91 -10.75
N PHE A 64 26.87 2.89 -10.06
CA PHE A 64 25.64 2.67 -9.30
C PHE A 64 24.44 2.77 -10.24
N GLU A 65 23.74 1.64 -10.41
CA GLU A 65 22.54 1.58 -11.23
C GLU A 65 21.28 1.90 -10.41
N GLN A 66 21.07 1.14 -9.33
CA GLN A 66 19.92 1.24 -8.42
C GLN A 66 20.17 0.40 -7.16
N LEU A 67 19.38 0.62 -6.11
CA LEU A 67 19.37 -0.27 -4.94
C LEU A 67 18.66 -1.61 -5.24
N ALA A 68 19.08 -2.65 -4.52
CA ALA A 68 18.39 -3.94 -4.52
C ALA A 68 17.19 -3.90 -3.57
N TYR A 69 16.02 -3.51 -4.09
CA TYR A 69 14.78 -3.49 -3.31
C TYR A 69 14.12 -4.88 -3.22
N TYR A 70 13.51 -5.19 -2.08
CA TYR A 70 12.58 -6.31 -1.98
C TYR A 70 11.34 -6.09 -2.86
N PRO A 71 10.66 -7.15 -3.33
CA PRO A 71 9.38 -7.02 -4.02
C PRO A 71 8.34 -6.28 -3.16
N ILE A 72 7.44 -5.52 -3.80
CA ILE A 72 6.37 -4.84 -3.06
C ILE A 72 5.35 -5.89 -2.60
N ASP A 73 5.45 -6.26 -1.33
CA ASP A 73 4.55 -7.18 -0.64
C ASP A 73 3.82 -6.45 0.49
N LEU A 74 2.55 -6.14 0.25
CA LEU A 74 1.70 -5.40 1.18
C LEU A 74 1.34 -6.22 2.42
N ARG A 75 1.65 -7.52 2.47
CA ARG A 75 1.53 -8.32 3.72
C ARG A 75 2.48 -7.84 4.81
N TYR A 76 3.59 -7.19 4.43
CA TYR A 76 4.51 -6.55 5.38
C TYR A 76 4.16 -5.09 5.68
N ARG A 77 3.06 -4.57 5.11
CA ARG A 77 2.55 -3.24 5.45
C ARG A 77 1.66 -3.35 6.69
N LEU A 78 2.26 -3.06 7.84
CA LEU A 78 1.56 -3.09 9.12
C LEU A 78 0.91 -1.75 9.43
N ARG A 79 -0.24 -1.78 10.10
CA ARG A 79 -0.86 -0.61 10.72
C ARG A 79 -0.53 -0.61 12.20
N GLY A 80 0.20 0.40 12.67
CA GLY A 80 0.49 0.61 14.08
C GLY A 80 -0.35 1.74 14.66
N GLU A 81 -0.60 1.69 15.97
CA GLU A 81 -1.12 2.82 16.74
C GLU A 81 0.03 3.67 17.25
N LEU A 82 -0.06 4.99 17.05
CA LEU A 82 0.96 5.92 17.54
C LEU A 82 0.68 6.28 18.99
N HIS A 83 1.51 5.79 19.90
CA HIS A 83 1.50 6.23 21.30
C HIS A 83 2.56 7.30 21.53
N ILE A 84 2.13 8.51 21.89
CA ILE A 84 3.02 9.62 22.24
C ILE A 84 3.17 9.66 23.76
N TYR A 85 4.39 9.45 24.24
CA TYR A 85 4.70 9.54 25.67
C TYR A 85 4.68 11.00 26.14
N GLY A 86 3.99 11.28 27.24
CA GLY A 86 3.91 12.63 27.82
C GLY A 86 5.22 13.15 28.42
N ARG A 87 6.21 12.28 28.64
CA ARG A 87 7.57 12.66 29.07
C ARG A 87 8.57 12.34 27.97
N GLN A 88 9.27 13.37 27.52
CA GLN A 88 10.41 13.20 26.62
C GLN A 88 11.61 12.68 27.41
N ARG A 89 12.31 11.72 26.84
CA ARG A 89 13.58 11.19 27.37
C ARG A 89 14.63 11.28 26.29
N ILE A 90 15.87 11.57 26.69
CA ILE A 90 17.03 11.45 25.81
C ILE A 90 17.37 9.96 25.73
N VAL A 91 17.45 9.43 24.51
CA VAL A 91 17.86 8.05 24.25
C VAL A 91 19.12 8.13 23.40
N GLU A 92 20.22 7.59 23.93
CA GLU A 92 21.46 7.46 23.18
C GLU A 92 21.31 6.30 22.19
N ILE A 93 21.56 6.59 20.91
CA ILE A 93 21.57 5.59 19.84
C ILE A 93 23.04 5.41 19.44
N PRO A 94 23.63 4.21 19.62
CA PRO A 94 25.00 3.95 19.22
C PRO A 94 25.20 4.26 17.73
N ASN A 95 26.28 4.98 17.40
CA ASN A 95 26.71 5.24 16.04
C ASN A 95 27.80 4.24 15.61
N THR A 96 28.02 4.17 14.30
CA THR A 96 29.04 3.31 13.67
C THR A 96 30.24 4.11 13.16
N ASP A 97 30.44 5.34 13.67
CA ASP A 97 31.57 6.20 13.31
C ASP A 97 32.90 5.67 13.88
#